data_AF-A0A5N3VVW6-F1
#
_entry.id   AF-A0A5N3VVW6-F1
#
_cell.length_a   1.000
_cell.length_b   1.000
_cell.length_c   1.000
_cell.angle_alpha   90.00
_cell.angle_beta   90.00
_cell.angle_gamma   90.00
#
_symmetry.space_group_name_H-M   'P 1'
#
loop_
_entity.id
_entity.type
_entity.pdbx_description
1 polymer ?
#
loop_
_entity_poly.entity_id
_entity_poly.type
_entity_poly.pdbx_seq_one_letter_code
_entity_poly.pdbx_strand_id
1 'polypeptide(L)' 'MRTRALLSILLLCVLLLQAWGGQRSQRMNHLKAKACTKRPKEFTCENHCSYFQHCPQNTVCCSTFCGNVCMNIL' A
#
# COMPACT_ATOMS: atom_id res chain seq x y z
N MET A 1 -17.49 -0.49 40.83
CA MET A 1 -16.09 -0.23 40.45
C MET A 1 -15.55 -1.18 39.37
N ARG A 2 -15.86 -2.48 39.40
CA ARG A 2 -15.39 -3.47 38.39
C ARG A 2 -15.90 -3.23 36.96
N THR A 3 -17.14 -2.76 36.77
CA THR A 3 -17.73 -2.48 35.45
C THR A 3 -17.07 -1.31 34.73
N ARG A 4 -16.67 -0.26 35.46
CA ARG A 4 -15.97 0.91 34.91
C ARG A 4 -14.60 0.53 34.36
N ALA A 5 -13.86 -0.32 35.08
CA ALA A 5 -12.56 -0.81 34.65
C ALA A 5 -12.66 -1.66 33.37
N LEU A 6 -13.65 -2.57 33.30
CA LEU A 6 -13.89 -3.39 32.10
C LEU A 6 -14.25 -2.54 30.88
N LEU A 7 -15.08 -1.50 31.06
CA LEU A 7 -15.46 -0.60 29.98
C LEU A 7 -14.24 0.16 29.44
N SER A 8 -13.36 0.64 30.32
CA SER A 8 -12.11 1.31 29.94
C SER A 8 -11.17 0.39 29.17
N ILE A 9 -11.04 -0.87 29.59
CA ILE A 9 -10.20 -1.86 28.89
C ILE A 9 -10.74 -2.12 27.48
N LEU A 10 -12.07 -2.32 27.34
CA LEU A 10 -12.72 -2.50 26.04
C LEU A 10 -12.48 -1.31 25.09
N LEU A 11 -12.64 -0.09 25.59
CA LEU A 11 -12.37 1.14 24.82
C LEU A 11 -10.90 1.21 24.34
N LEU A 12 -9.95 0.89 25.21
CA LEU A 12 -8.53 0.83 24.86
C LEU A 12 -8.26 -0.22 23.78
N CYS A 13 -8.85 -1.42 23.89
CA CYS A 13 -8.72 -2.47 22.88
C CYS A 13 -9.24 -2.01 21.51
N VAL A 14 -10.39 -1.34 21.46
CA VAL A 14 -10.98 -0.82 20.21
C VAL A 14 -10.08 0.25 19.58
N LEU A 15 -9.56 1.19 20.36
CA LEU A 15 -8.65 2.24 19.89
C LEU A 15 -7.35 1.66 19.33
N LEU A 16 -6.76 0.68 20.02
CA LEU A 16 -5.57 0.00 19.55
C LEU A 16 -5.84 -0.76 18.24
N LEU A 17 -6.96 -1.47 18.12
CA LEU A 17 -7.27 -2.22 16.89
C LEU A 17 -7.37 -1.30 15.65
N GLN A 18 -7.91 -0.09 15.82
CA GLN A 18 -8.01 0.92 14.76
C GLN A 18 -6.64 1.45 14.32
N ALA A 19 -5.69 1.63 15.25
CA ALA A 19 -4.36 2.14 14.95
C ALA A 19 -3.52 1.16 14.09
N TRP A 20 -3.69 -0.15 14.29
CA TRP A 20 -2.89 -1.17 13.60
C TRP A 20 -3.28 -1.35 12.13
N GLY A 21 -4.58 -1.26 11.80
CA GLY A 21 -5.05 -1.36 10.42
C GLY A 21 -4.59 -0.18 9.55
N GLY A 22 -4.66 1.04 10.09
CA GLY A 22 -4.24 2.26 9.41
C GLY A 22 -2.74 2.28 9.08
N GLN A 23 -1.90 1.88 10.04
CA GLN A 23 -0.44 1.89 9.86
C GLN A 23 0.03 0.95 8.74
N ARG A 24 -0.58 -0.25 8.61
CA ARG A 24 -0.23 -1.19 7.54
C ARG A 24 -0.59 -0.65 6.15
N SER A 25 -1.75 -0.01 6.03
CA SER A 25 -2.21 0.61 4.78
C SER A 25 -1.29 1.77 4.37
N GLN A 26 -0.96 2.67 5.30
CA GLN A 26 -0.05 3.79 5.06
C GLN A 26 1.33 3.31 4.60
N ARG A 27 1.90 2.29 5.25
CA ARG A 27 3.18 1.72 4.86
C ARG A 27 3.16 1.15 3.44
N MET A 28 2.08 0.45 3.06
CA MET A 28 1.92 -0.08 1.70
C MET A 28 1.84 1.05 0.67
N ASN A 29 1.07 2.11 0.95
CA ASN A 29 0.93 3.25 0.06
C ASN A 29 2.27 3.98 -0.13
N HIS A 30 3.05 4.12 0.95
CA HIS A 30 4.39 4.71 0.88
C HIS A 30 5.34 3.86 0.01
N LEU A 31 5.32 2.54 0.15
CA LEU A 31 6.13 1.64 -0.69
C LEU A 31 5.73 1.72 -2.17
N LYS A 32 4.42 1.74 -2.47
CA LYS A 32 3.90 1.93 -3.83
C LYS A 32 4.35 3.27 -4.42
N ALA A 33 4.23 4.36 -3.67
CA ALA A 33 4.68 5.68 -4.10
C ALA A 33 6.19 5.69 -4.38
N LYS A 34 7.00 5.09 -3.49
CA LYS A 34 8.45 4.96 -3.65
C LYS A 34 8.83 4.12 -4.88
N ALA A 35 8.03 3.12 -5.26
CA ALA A 35 8.27 2.36 -6.49
C ALA A 35 8.15 3.24 -7.74
N CYS A 36 7.17 4.15 -7.77
CA CYS A 36 6.92 5.02 -8.92
C CYS A 36 7.89 6.20 -9.05
N THR A 37 8.71 6.50 -8.02
CA THR A 37 9.77 7.51 -8.14
C THR A 37 11.04 6.96 -8.78
N LYS A 38 11.19 5.63 -8.85
CA LYS A 38 12.30 4.98 -9.55
C LYS A 38 12.11 5.18 -11.07
N ARG A 39 13.19 5.47 -11.82
CA ARG A 39 13.12 5.49 -13.28
C ARG A 39 12.90 4.07 -13.82
N PRO A 40 12.02 3.87 -14.83
CA PRO A 40 11.93 2.61 -15.55
C PRO A 40 13.28 2.22 -16.11
N LYS A 41 13.60 0.93 -16.07
CA LYS A 41 14.62 0.38 -16.96
C LYS A 41 13.96 0.16 -18.33
N GLU A 42 14.77 0.14 -19.38
CA GLU A 42 14.26 0.06 -20.75
C GLU A 42 13.40 -1.19 -20.99
N PHE A 43 13.83 -2.36 -20.49
CA PHE A 43 13.03 -3.59 -20.55
C PHE A 43 11.71 -3.52 -19.75
N THR A 44 11.59 -2.60 -18.79
CA THR A 44 10.36 -2.48 -17.99
C THR A 44 9.27 -1.76 -18.77
N CYS A 45 9.62 -1.08 -19.86
CA CYS A 45 8.67 -0.39 -20.72
C CYS A 45 7.74 -1.35 -21.48
N GLU A 46 8.09 -2.63 -21.62
CA GLU A 46 7.24 -3.64 -22.23
C GLU A 46 6.10 -4.11 -21.30
N ASN A 47 6.23 -3.90 -19.98
CA ASN A 47 5.29 -4.39 -18.97
C ASN A 47 4.18 -3.38 -18.70
N HIS A 48 3.34 -3.13 -19.69
CA HIS A 48 2.24 -2.16 -19.58
C HIS A 48 1.13 -2.61 -18.64
N CYS A 49 0.47 -1.63 -18.02
CA CYS A 49 -0.72 -1.82 -17.21
C CYS A 49 -1.80 -0.80 -17.56
N SER A 50 -3.05 -1.18 -17.31
CA SER A 50 -4.22 -0.34 -17.53
C SER A 50 -5.30 -0.68 -16.51
N TYR A 51 -6.46 -0.02 -16.63
CA TYR A 51 -7.62 -0.35 -15.82
C TYR A 51 -8.05 -1.82 -15.95
N PHE A 52 -7.91 -2.40 -17.14
CA PHE A 52 -8.28 -3.80 -17.40
C PHE A 52 -7.09 -4.75 -17.20
N GLN A 53 -5.87 -4.30 -17.49
CA GLN A 53 -4.65 -5.10 -17.38
C GLN A 53 -3.91 -4.78 -16.08
N HIS A 54 -4.16 -5.61 -15.07
CA HIS A 54 -3.58 -5.46 -13.75
C HIS A 54 -2.14 -5.99 -13.68
N CYS A 55 -1.34 -5.36 -12.81
CA CYS A 55 0.01 -5.80 -12.54
C CYS A 55 0.05 -7.10 -11.71
N PRO A 56 1.07 -7.96 -11.90
CA PRO A 56 1.28 -9.14 -11.08
C PRO A 56 1.59 -8.80 -9.62
N GLN A 57 1.65 -9.82 -8.75
CA GLN A 57 1.94 -9.62 -7.33
C GLN A 57 3.26 -8.85 -7.11
N ASN A 58 3.32 -8.09 -6.00
CA ASN A 58 4.48 -7.27 -5.61
C ASN A 58 4.90 -6.17 -6.60
N THR A 59 4.05 -5.87 -7.59
CA THR A 59 4.26 -4.75 -8.51
C THR A 59 3.09 -3.76 -8.46
N VAL A 60 3.33 -2.53 -8.89
CA VAL A 60 2.36 -1.44 -8.90
C VAL A 60 2.40 -0.73 -10.24
N CYS A 61 1.23 -0.37 -10.75
CA CYS A 61 1.10 0.40 -11.99
C CYS A 61 1.51 1.85 -11.75
N CYS A 62 2.56 2.30 -12.43
CA CYS A 62 3.10 3.65 -12.31
C CYS A 62 2.99 4.38 -13.65
N SER A 63 2.68 5.68 -13.60
CA SER A 63 2.75 6.56 -14.76
C SER A 63 4.20 6.99 -14.99
N THR A 64 4.75 6.68 -16.16
CA THR A 64 6.17 6.91 -16.50
C THR A 64 6.31 7.51 -17.90
N PHE A 65 7.54 7.75 -18.35
CA PHE A 65 7.80 8.25 -19.72
C PHE A 65 7.42 7.24 -20.82
N CYS A 66 7.40 5.94 -20.49
CA CYS A 66 6.91 4.88 -21.37
C CYS A 66 5.38 4.69 -21.29
N GLY A 67 4.67 5.57 -20.59
CA GLY A 67 3.26 5.37 -20.23
C GLY A 67 3.09 4.60 -18.92
N ASN A 68 1.94 3.93 -18.77
CA ASN A 68 1.60 3.15 -17.57
C ASN A 68 2.26 1.77 -17.62
N VAL A 69 3.16 1.50 -16.66
CA VAL A 69 3.92 0.25 -16.59
C VAL A 69 4.03 -0.28 -15.17
N CYS A 70 4.19 -1.59 -15.02
CA CYS A 70 4.33 -2.25 -13.73
C CYS A 70 5.75 -2.10 -13.14
N MET A 71 5.85 -1.47 -11.98
CA MET A 71 7.09 -1.30 -11.22
C MET A 71 7.12 -2.18 -9.98
N ASN A 72 8.29 -2.70 -9.63
CA ASN A 72 8.47 -3.50 -8.42
C ASN A 72 8.43 -2.64 -7.15
N ILE A 73 7.67 -3.10 -6.16
CA ILE A 73 7.53 -2.45 -4.85
C ILE A 73 8.79 -2.68 -3.98
N LEU A 74 9.53 -3.76 -4.21
CA LEU A 74 10.80 -4.07 -3.54
C LEU A 74 11.99 -3.35 -4.21
#